data_AF-A0A7M5XGJ3-F1
#
_entry.id   AF-A0A7M5XGJ3-F1
#
_cell.length_a   1.000
_cell.length_b   1.000
_cell.length_c   1.000
_cell.angle_alpha   90.00
_cell.angle_beta   90.00
_cell.angle_gamma   90.00
#
_symmetry.space_group_name_H-M   'P 1'
#
loop_
_entity.id
_entity.type
_entity.pdbx_description
1 polymer ?
#
loop_
_entity_poly.entity_id
_entity_poly.type
_entity_poly.pdbx_seq_one_letter_code
_entity_poly.pdbx_strand_id
1 'polypeptide(L)'
;MNQIENQEDCFKVALKELNENIDTRSLDIEAIRDRIKLRPDILINRDDDEFLVRFLRARKYNKDKAFELLCNYCQFRRKHQMFFKSLKVSCLRPVFEDGLPMVSPVRDQLGRSVIFLFSGNWNTSLYTFEDILRALLLTVEYLIESERTQMFGVTLVIDFTGWKLGDTKLINKQHLLDAVNVFQNCFPARFKGIHLINQPWYVRVMLTLIKPSLKIKAQNRIYYHGKDMFALQKYIKPEALPIELGGDMNIPDKSWLYNALLERELKKEQNRGKKHRKNFAY
;
A
#
# COMPACT_ATOMS: atom_id res chain seq x y z
N MET A 1 0.26 7.61 27.17
CA MET A 1 1.73 7.47 27.04
C MET A 1 2.02 6.15 26.33
N ASN A 2 2.39 6.18 25.06
CA ASN A 2 3.06 5.06 24.38
C ASN A 2 3.98 5.65 23.32
N GLN A 3 5.28 5.47 23.56
CA GLN A 3 6.42 6.19 22.99
C GLN A 3 6.79 5.69 21.59
N ILE A 4 6.26 6.32 20.53
CA ILE A 4 6.92 6.31 19.20
C ILE A 4 6.84 7.71 18.60
N GLU A 5 7.17 8.74 19.38
CA GLU A 5 7.06 10.12 18.92
C GLU A 5 8.36 10.67 18.35
N ASN A 6 9.55 10.14 18.68
CA ASN A 6 10.81 10.81 18.35
C ASN A 6 11.57 10.27 17.13
N GLN A 7 12.32 11.16 16.45
CA GLN A 7 13.10 10.84 15.25
C GLN A 7 14.24 9.83 15.53
N GLU A 8 14.74 9.78 16.78
CA GLU A 8 15.71 8.78 17.24
C GLU A 8 15.16 7.35 17.18
N ASP A 9 13.87 7.15 17.47
CA ASP A 9 13.25 5.81 17.43
C ASP A 9 13.14 5.30 15.99
N CYS A 10 12.91 6.20 15.04
CA CYS A 10 12.94 5.89 13.62
C CYS A 10 14.33 5.37 13.19
N PHE A 11 15.42 6.01 13.60
CA PHE A 11 16.77 5.55 13.27
C PHE A 11 17.10 4.18 13.88
N LYS A 12 16.72 3.95 15.15
CA LYS A 12 16.91 2.65 15.81
C LYS A 12 16.15 1.54 15.09
N VAL A 13 14.91 1.78 14.68
CA VAL A 13 14.10 0.82 13.92
C VAL A 13 14.67 0.58 12.53
N ALA A 14 15.09 1.64 11.84
CA ALA A 14 15.72 1.55 10.52
C ALA A 14 16.95 0.64 10.57
N LEU A 15 17.86 0.87 11.52
CA LEU A 15 19.06 0.04 11.69
C LEU A 15 18.70 -1.39 12.08
N LYS A 16 17.89 -1.58 13.13
CA LYS A 16 17.61 -2.91 13.71
C LYS A 16 16.72 -3.79 12.82
N GLU A 17 15.68 -3.23 12.20
CA GLU A 17 14.73 -4.01 11.40
C GLU A 17 15.08 -4.08 9.91
N LEU A 18 15.75 -3.04 9.39
CA LEU A 18 15.99 -2.85 7.96
C LEU A 18 17.47 -2.87 7.59
N ASN A 19 18.40 -2.98 8.55
CA ASN A 19 19.84 -2.86 8.31
C ASN A 19 20.22 -1.55 7.61
N GLU A 20 19.45 -0.50 7.86
CA GLU A 20 19.72 0.82 7.30
C GLU A 20 20.76 1.53 8.15
N ASN A 21 21.99 1.63 7.64
CA ASN A 21 23.02 2.46 8.22
C ASN A 21 23.02 3.85 7.55
N ILE A 22 22.88 4.90 8.34
CA ILE A 22 22.83 6.28 7.85
C ILE A 22 24.14 6.69 7.15
N ASP A 23 25.27 6.19 7.64
CA ASP A 23 26.60 6.53 7.15
C ASP A 23 26.88 5.90 5.77
N THR A 24 26.24 4.76 5.47
CA THR A 24 26.40 4.06 4.18
C THR A 24 25.24 4.27 3.23
N ARG A 25 24.18 5.00 3.65
CA ARG A 25 22.95 5.14 2.86
C ARG A 25 23.22 5.69 1.46
N SER A 26 24.07 6.71 1.33
CA SER A 26 24.43 7.31 0.04
C SER A 26 25.14 6.31 -0.88
N LEU A 27 26.06 5.51 -0.33
CA LEU A 27 26.78 4.46 -1.06
C LEU A 27 25.83 3.34 -1.51
N ASP A 28 24.86 2.96 -0.67
CA ASP A 28 23.87 1.95 -1.03
C ASP A 28 22.91 2.42 -2.11
N ILE A 29 22.53 3.71 -2.12
CA ILE A 29 21.74 4.32 -3.19
C ILE A 29 22.53 4.34 -4.50
N GLU A 30 23.81 4.75 -4.46
CA GLU A 30 24.64 4.82 -5.67
C GLU A 30 24.86 3.42 -6.27
N ALA A 31 25.05 2.41 -5.43
CA ALA A 31 25.13 1.02 -5.88
C ALA A 31 23.85 0.55 -6.61
N ILE A 32 22.67 1.07 -6.26
CA ILE A 32 21.44 0.81 -7.02
C ILE A 32 21.47 1.56 -8.37
N ARG A 33 21.93 2.82 -8.41
CA ARG A 33 22.08 3.56 -9.67
C ARG A 33 23.03 2.89 -10.65
N ASP A 34 24.16 2.38 -10.17
CA ASP A 34 25.10 1.65 -11.01
C ASP A 34 24.46 0.40 -11.62
N ARG A 35 23.63 -0.32 -10.85
CA ARG A 35 22.87 -1.47 -11.38
C ARG A 35 21.82 -1.08 -12.40
N ILE A 36 21.18 0.09 -12.26
CA ILE A 36 20.25 0.61 -13.27
C ILE A 36 20.97 0.79 -14.62
N LYS A 37 22.19 1.34 -14.62
CA LYS A 37 23.01 1.54 -15.83
C LYS A 37 23.31 0.20 -16.55
N LEU A 38 23.41 -0.91 -15.80
CA LEU A 38 23.66 -2.24 -16.34
C LEU A 38 22.41 -2.92 -16.95
N ARG A 39 21.22 -2.32 -16.83
CA ARG A 39 19.96 -2.88 -17.35
C ARG A 39 19.21 -1.88 -18.25
N PRO A 40 19.82 -1.44 -19.37
CA PRO A 40 19.17 -0.50 -20.30
C PRO A 40 17.90 -1.08 -20.96
N ASP A 41 17.70 -2.40 -20.90
CA ASP A 41 16.49 -3.08 -21.37
C ASP A 41 15.24 -2.79 -20.49
N ILE A 42 15.45 -2.33 -19.26
CA ILE A 42 14.38 -1.94 -18.33
C ILE A 42 14.28 -0.42 -18.26
N LEU A 43 13.12 0.11 -18.67
CA LEU A 43 12.85 1.54 -18.58
C LEU A 43 12.59 1.98 -17.12
N ILE A 44 13.63 2.52 -16.48
CA ILE A 44 13.57 3.09 -15.12
C ILE A 44 13.72 4.61 -15.25
N ASN A 45 12.59 5.34 -15.15
CA ASN A 45 12.54 6.79 -15.41
C ASN A 45 12.73 7.67 -14.15
N ARG A 46 13.03 7.06 -13.01
CA ARG A 46 13.15 7.74 -11.72
C ARG A 46 14.20 7.04 -10.85
N ASP A 47 15.16 7.80 -10.36
CA ASP A 47 16.33 7.33 -9.61
C ASP A 47 16.80 8.32 -8.52
N ASP A 48 15.92 9.25 -8.11
CA ASP A 48 16.18 10.10 -6.94
C ASP A 48 16.26 9.29 -5.64
N ASP A 49 17.02 9.80 -4.67
CA ASP A 49 17.27 9.15 -3.37
C ASP A 49 15.97 8.71 -2.69
N GLU A 50 14.98 9.62 -2.62
CA GLU A 50 13.70 9.39 -1.95
C GLU A 50 12.91 8.23 -2.58
N PHE A 51 13.05 8.04 -3.90
CA PHE A 51 12.46 6.92 -4.60
C PHE A 51 13.21 5.61 -4.35
N LEU A 52 14.53 5.61 -4.50
CA LEU A 52 15.35 4.39 -4.38
C LEU A 52 15.38 3.83 -2.95
N VAL A 53 15.39 4.71 -1.94
CA VAL A 53 15.34 4.31 -0.52
C VAL A 53 14.10 3.46 -0.20
N ARG A 54 12.97 3.66 -0.87
CA ARG A 54 11.75 2.84 -0.68
C ARG A 54 12.02 1.37 -0.98
N PHE A 55 12.77 1.08 -2.04
CA PHE A 55 13.13 -0.28 -2.45
C PHE A 55 14.16 -0.91 -1.51
N LEU A 56 15.17 -0.14 -1.11
CA LEU A 56 16.17 -0.56 -0.12
C LEU A 56 15.50 -0.93 1.21
N ARG A 57 14.67 -0.04 1.78
CA ARG A 57 13.92 -0.29 3.01
C ARG A 57 12.96 -1.49 2.87
N ALA A 58 12.26 -1.62 1.74
CA ALA A 58 11.38 -2.76 1.46
C ALA A 58 12.10 -4.12 1.44
N ARG A 59 13.43 -4.12 1.24
CA ARG A 59 14.28 -5.31 1.17
C ARG A 59 15.39 -5.33 2.22
N LYS A 60 15.22 -4.56 3.30
CA LYS A 60 16.16 -4.50 4.42
C LYS A 60 17.61 -4.25 3.97
N TYR A 61 17.78 -3.29 3.06
CA TYR A 61 19.06 -2.88 2.49
C TYR A 61 19.85 -4.02 1.80
N ASN A 62 19.19 -5.14 1.48
CA ASN A 62 19.76 -6.11 0.56
C ASN A 62 19.67 -5.56 -0.88
N LYS A 63 20.80 -5.09 -1.40
CA LYS A 63 20.89 -4.40 -2.70
C LYS A 63 20.41 -5.24 -3.88
N ASP A 64 20.72 -6.54 -3.90
CA ASP A 64 20.27 -7.45 -4.97
C ASP A 64 18.75 -7.53 -5.02
N LYS A 65 18.12 -7.81 -3.88
CA LYS A 65 16.66 -7.93 -3.78
C LYS A 65 15.96 -6.59 -3.99
N ALA A 66 16.58 -5.48 -3.57
CA ALA A 66 16.05 -4.13 -3.77
C ALA A 66 16.03 -3.78 -5.26
N PHE A 67 17.12 -4.07 -5.98
CA PHE A 67 17.21 -3.86 -7.42
C PHE A 67 16.23 -4.77 -8.18
N GLU A 68 16.12 -6.05 -7.81
CA GLU A 68 15.13 -6.96 -8.38
C GLU A 68 13.69 -6.43 -8.20
N LEU A 69 13.36 -5.93 -7.00
CA LEU A 69 12.05 -5.31 -6.74
C LEU A 69 11.81 -4.07 -7.60
N LEU A 70 12.84 -3.22 -7.80
CA LEU A 70 12.76 -2.04 -8.65
C LEU A 70 12.49 -2.42 -10.12
N CYS A 71 13.22 -3.41 -10.64
CA CYS A 71 12.98 -3.96 -11.97
C CYS A 71 11.54 -4.49 -12.11
N ASN A 72 11.10 -5.30 -11.15
CA ASN A 72 9.75 -5.86 -11.13
C ASN A 72 8.67 -4.78 -11.06
N TYR A 73 8.88 -3.72 -10.26
CA TYR A 73 7.98 -2.58 -10.17
C TYR A 73 7.79 -1.90 -11.54
N CYS A 74 8.91 -1.53 -12.20
CA CYS A 74 8.88 -0.85 -13.49
C CYS A 74 8.26 -1.71 -14.59
N GLN A 75 8.64 -2.99 -14.66
CA GLN A 75 8.09 -3.94 -15.62
C GLN A 75 6.61 -4.19 -15.39
N PHE A 76 6.18 -4.33 -14.13
CA PHE A 76 4.77 -4.52 -13.77
C PHE A 76 3.92 -3.34 -14.24
N ARG A 77 4.34 -2.11 -13.91
CA ARG A 77 3.63 -0.89 -14.35
C ARG A 77 3.52 -0.79 -15.86
N ARG A 78 4.54 -1.25 -16.60
CA ARG A 78 4.53 -1.27 -18.07
C ARG A 78 3.62 -2.37 -18.62
N LYS A 79 3.62 -3.56 -18.03
CA LYS A 79 2.82 -4.71 -18.50
C LYS A 79 1.34 -4.54 -18.18
N HIS A 80 1.01 -3.94 -17.04
CA HIS A 80 -0.38 -3.83 -16.58
C HIS A 80 -0.83 -2.38 -16.68
N GLN A 81 -0.73 -1.82 -17.89
CA GLN A 81 -1.17 -0.46 -18.19
C GLN A 81 -2.63 -0.23 -17.79
N MET A 82 -3.48 -1.26 -17.79
CA MET A 82 -4.84 -1.19 -17.26
C MET A 82 -4.91 -0.60 -15.84
N PHE A 83 -3.98 -0.91 -14.94
CA PHE A 83 -3.99 -0.34 -13.58
C PHE A 83 -3.40 1.07 -13.47
N PHE A 84 -2.71 1.59 -14.49
CA PHE A 84 -1.91 2.83 -14.35
C PHE A 84 -2.05 3.85 -15.49
N LYS A 85 -2.51 3.45 -16.67
CA LYS A 85 -2.61 4.30 -17.85
C LYS A 85 -3.86 5.15 -17.75
N SER A 86 -3.71 6.46 -17.92
CA SER A 86 -4.80 7.43 -17.84
C SER A 86 -5.59 7.38 -16.52
N LEU A 87 -5.00 6.79 -15.46
CA LEU A 87 -5.63 6.74 -14.15
C LEU A 87 -5.56 8.14 -13.53
N LYS A 88 -6.69 8.85 -13.57
CA LYS A 88 -6.88 10.10 -12.83
C LYS A 88 -7.54 9.80 -11.50
N VAL A 89 -7.07 10.44 -10.44
CA VAL A 89 -7.68 10.31 -9.10
C VAL A 89 -9.17 10.62 -9.14
N SER A 90 -9.59 11.60 -9.95
CA SER A 90 -11.00 11.99 -10.12
C SER A 90 -11.91 10.86 -10.62
N CYS A 91 -11.40 9.92 -11.43
CA CYS A 91 -12.18 8.78 -11.90
C CYS A 91 -12.50 7.77 -10.80
N LEU A 92 -11.74 7.78 -9.70
CA LEU A 92 -11.91 6.88 -8.56
C LEU A 92 -12.62 7.54 -7.37
N ARG A 93 -13.15 8.76 -7.56
CA ARG A 93 -13.83 9.49 -6.49
C ARG A 93 -14.93 8.67 -5.80
N PRO A 94 -15.85 7.98 -6.51
CA PRO A 94 -16.88 7.16 -5.86
C PRO A 94 -16.29 6.05 -4.98
N VAL A 95 -15.16 5.47 -5.41
CA VAL A 95 -14.46 4.40 -4.68
C VAL A 95 -13.93 4.90 -3.34
N PHE A 96 -13.33 6.10 -3.32
CA PHE A 96 -12.84 6.72 -2.09
C PHE A 96 -13.98 7.19 -1.17
N GLU A 97 -15.06 7.75 -1.74
CA GLU A 97 -16.26 8.16 -0.99
C GLU A 97 -17.00 6.97 -0.36
N ASP A 98 -16.82 5.76 -0.88
CA ASP A 98 -17.33 4.51 -0.28
C ASP A 98 -16.36 3.90 0.75
N GLY A 99 -15.17 4.48 0.95
CA GLY A 99 -14.18 3.98 1.91
C GLY A 99 -13.42 2.74 1.42
N LEU A 100 -13.19 2.63 0.12
CA LEU A 100 -12.52 1.49 -0.53
C LEU A 100 -11.22 1.91 -1.27
N PRO A 101 -10.23 2.50 -0.57
CA PRO A 101 -10.03 2.42 0.88
C PRO A 101 -10.29 3.71 1.68
N MET A 102 -10.45 3.52 2.99
CA MET A 102 -10.25 4.55 4.01
C MET A 102 -8.90 4.35 4.69
N VAL A 103 -8.23 5.44 5.06
CA VAL A 103 -6.98 5.39 5.82
C VAL A 103 -7.18 6.05 7.18
N SER A 104 -6.67 5.41 8.24
CA SER A 104 -6.67 6.03 9.57
C SER A 104 -5.68 7.20 9.62
N PRO A 105 -6.07 8.37 10.15
CA PRO A 105 -5.14 9.45 10.48
C PRO A 105 -4.23 9.04 11.65
N VAL A 106 -4.62 8.02 12.43
CA VAL A 106 -3.88 7.50 13.57
C VAL A 106 -3.15 6.23 13.15
N ARG A 107 -1.86 6.13 13.48
CA ARG A 107 -1.08 4.91 13.27
C ARG A 107 -1.41 3.90 14.36
N ASP A 108 -1.26 2.61 14.07
CA ASP A 108 -1.37 1.59 15.13
C ASP A 108 -0.26 1.77 16.17
N GLN A 109 -0.38 1.05 17.28
CA GLN A 109 0.57 1.09 18.40
C GLN A 109 2.00 0.68 18.06
N LEU A 110 2.24 0.18 16.84
CA LEU A 110 3.54 -0.21 16.31
C LEU A 110 4.01 0.77 15.23
N GLY A 111 3.36 1.93 15.09
CA GLY A 111 3.72 3.00 14.15
C GLY A 111 3.27 2.76 12.71
N ARG A 112 2.43 1.75 12.45
CA ARG A 112 2.05 1.36 11.09
C ARG A 112 0.86 2.17 10.60
N SER A 113 0.83 2.46 9.30
CA SER A 113 -0.37 3.03 8.68
C SER A 113 -1.48 1.97 8.66
N VAL A 114 -2.70 2.34 9.00
CA VAL A 114 -3.86 1.43 8.99
C VAL A 114 -4.78 1.79 7.83
N ILE A 115 -5.08 0.80 6.99
CA ILE A 115 -6.00 0.92 5.86
C ILE A 115 -7.24 0.06 6.15
N PHE A 116 -8.42 0.61 5.91
CA PHE A 116 -9.70 -0.09 6.00
C PHE A 116 -10.34 -0.26 4.62
N LEU A 117 -10.92 -1.44 4.39
CA LEU A 117 -11.78 -1.74 3.25
C LEU A 117 -13.15 -2.19 3.76
N PHE A 118 -14.15 -1.31 3.70
CA PHE A 118 -15.54 -1.61 4.06
C PHE A 118 -16.25 -2.26 2.88
N SER A 119 -16.10 -3.57 2.74
CA SER A 119 -16.43 -4.30 1.51
C SER A 119 -17.93 -4.29 1.19
N GLY A 120 -18.81 -4.14 2.20
CA GLY A 120 -20.25 -3.97 2.00
C GLY A 120 -20.65 -2.67 1.31
N ASN A 121 -19.75 -1.68 1.25
CA ASN A 121 -19.99 -0.43 0.54
C ASN A 121 -19.72 -0.53 -0.97
N TRP A 122 -19.28 -1.69 -1.47
CA TRP A 122 -18.98 -1.83 -2.90
C TRP A 122 -20.26 -1.68 -3.75
N ASN A 123 -20.40 -0.53 -4.38
CA ASN A 123 -21.46 -0.29 -5.36
C ASN A 123 -21.05 -0.84 -6.74
N THR A 124 -21.41 -2.10 -6.99
CA THR A 124 -21.07 -2.83 -8.23
C THR A 124 -21.64 -2.20 -9.49
N SER A 125 -22.61 -1.29 -9.37
CA SER A 125 -23.20 -0.55 -10.51
C SER A 125 -22.38 0.68 -10.89
N LEU A 126 -21.49 1.17 -10.01
CA LEU A 126 -20.70 2.38 -10.25
C LEU A 126 -19.26 2.09 -10.63
N TYR A 127 -18.64 1.08 -10.03
CA TYR A 127 -17.22 0.76 -10.26
C TYR A 127 -16.88 -0.70 -10.03
N THR A 128 -15.76 -1.12 -10.61
CA THR A 128 -15.33 -2.52 -10.63
C THR A 128 -14.40 -2.85 -9.46
N PHE A 129 -14.15 -4.14 -9.25
CA PHE A 129 -13.11 -4.60 -8.32
C PHE A 129 -11.71 -4.10 -8.74
N GLU A 130 -11.45 -3.96 -10.04
CA GLU A 130 -10.20 -3.38 -10.54
C GLU A 130 -10.06 -1.92 -10.09
N ASP A 131 -11.14 -1.14 -10.04
CA ASP A 131 -11.10 0.24 -9.55
C ASP A 131 -10.79 0.31 -8.04
N ILE A 132 -11.30 -0.64 -7.25
CA ILE A 132 -10.90 -0.80 -5.83
C ILE A 132 -9.41 -1.12 -5.71
N LEU A 133 -8.88 -2.04 -6.53
CA LEU A 133 -7.45 -2.35 -6.54
C LEU A 133 -6.60 -1.14 -6.95
N ARG A 134 -7.04 -0.36 -7.95
CA ARG A 134 -6.38 0.88 -8.38
C ARG A 134 -6.38 1.92 -7.25
N ALA A 135 -7.51 2.11 -6.56
CA ALA A 135 -7.62 3.01 -5.42
C ALA A 135 -6.68 2.59 -4.27
N LEU A 136 -6.64 1.29 -3.95
CA LEU A 136 -5.71 0.75 -2.96
C LEU A 136 -4.24 0.96 -3.38
N LEU A 137 -3.92 0.77 -4.66
CA LEU A 137 -2.57 1.00 -5.17
C LEU A 137 -2.13 2.45 -5.04
N LEU A 138 -2.98 3.41 -5.44
CA LEU A 138 -2.71 4.84 -5.27
C LEU A 138 -2.52 5.21 -3.80
N THR A 139 -3.37 4.66 -2.94
CA THR A 139 -3.32 4.88 -1.49
C THR A 139 -1.99 4.38 -0.92
N VAL A 140 -1.59 3.15 -1.24
CA VAL A 140 -0.31 2.61 -0.76
C VAL A 140 0.86 3.38 -1.37
N GLU A 141 0.79 3.82 -2.65
CA GLU A 141 1.81 4.67 -3.28
C GLU A 141 2.01 6.00 -2.55
N TYR A 142 0.92 6.61 -2.09
CA TYR A 142 0.93 7.82 -1.30
C TYR A 142 1.50 7.57 0.10
N LEU A 143 1.06 6.51 0.78
CA LEU A 143 1.48 6.23 2.16
C LEU A 143 2.97 5.94 2.27
N ILE A 144 3.59 5.29 1.27
CA ILE A 144 5.03 5.02 1.27
C ILE A 144 5.90 6.23 0.92
N GLU A 145 5.32 7.42 0.68
CA GLU A 145 6.09 8.67 0.63
C GLU A 145 6.56 9.07 2.04
N SER A 146 5.82 8.65 3.08
CA SER A 146 6.25 8.80 4.46
C SER A 146 7.34 7.77 4.81
N GLU A 147 8.50 8.25 5.26
CA GLU A 147 9.58 7.40 5.79
C GLU A 147 9.08 6.48 6.90
N ARG A 148 8.21 6.98 7.79
CA ARG A 148 7.60 6.19 8.86
C ARG A 148 6.86 4.98 8.28
N THR A 149 6.04 5.14 7.25
CA THR A 149 5.37 4.00 6.62
C THR A 149 6.36 3.02 6.00
N GLN A 150 7.45 3.50 5.39
CA GLN A 150 8.50 2.62 4.85
C GLN A 150 9.14 1.77 5.97
N MET A 151 9.38 2.37 7.15
CA MET A 151 10.03 1.74 8.29
C MET A 151 9.13 0.84 9.13
N PHE A 152 7.89 1.24 9.37
CA PHE A 152 6.97 0.50 10.23
C PHE A 152 6.01 -0.40 9.44
N GLY A 153 5.69 -0.02 8.20
CA GLY A 153 4.82 -0.78 7.30
C GLY A 153 3.35 -0.37 7.39
N VAL A 154 2.51 -1.25 6.85
CA VAL A 154 1.07 -1.04 6.68
C VAL A 154 0.31 -2.23 7.28
N THR A 155 -0.80 -1.94 7.95
CA THR A 155 -1.80 -2.92 8.40
C THR A 155 -3.07 -2.72 7.57
N LEU A 156 -3.61 -3.80 7.00
CA LEU A 156 -4.85 -3.77 6.23
C LEU A 156 -5.96 -4.46 7.04
N VAL A 157 -7.11 -3.80 7.17
CA VAL A 157 -8.33 -4.34 7.78
C VAL A 157 -9.40 -4.39 6.70
N ILE A 158 -10.01 -5.57 6.51
CA ILE A 158 -11.08 -5.78 5.54
C ILE A 158 -12.33 -6.17 6.32
N ASP A 159 -13.30 -5.27 6.32
CA ASP A 159 -14.61 -5.50 6.91
C ASP A 159 -15.57 -6.05 5.86
N PHE A 160 -16.04 -7.26 6.10
CA PHE A 160 -17.00 -7.95 5.24
C PHE A 160 -18.45 -7.78 5.71
N THR A 161 -18.72 -6.88 6.66
CA THR A 161 -20.10 -6.49 6.98
C THR A 161 -20.81 -6.04 5.71
N GLY A 162 -21.98 -6.62 5.42
CA GLY A 162 -22.75 -6.32 4.22
C GLY A 162 -22.26 -6.98 2.93
N TRP A 163 -21.15 -7.72 2.94
CA TRP A 163 -20.63 -8.43 1.77
C TRP A 163 -21.56 -9.56 1.32
N LYS A 164 -21.93 -9.59 0.04
CA LYS A 164 -22.85 -10.60 -0.50
C LYS A 164 -22.12 -11.66 -1.31
N LEU A 165 -22.71 -12.85 -1.34
CA LEU A 165 -22.20 -13.95 -2.17
C LEU A 165 -22.26 -13.61 -3.67
N GLY A 166 -23.20 -12.76 -4.10
CA GLY A 166 -23.28 -12.25 -5.46
C GLY A 166 -22.04 -11.45 -5.86
N ASP A 167 -21.60 -10.54 -4.99
CA ASP A 167 -20.42 -9.68 -5.21
C ASP A 167 -19.15 -10.52 -5.35
N THR A 168 -19.07 -11.64 -4.62
CA THR A 168 -17.96 -12.60 -4.73
C THR A 168 -17.79 -13.16 -6.14
N LYS A 169 -18.88 -13.34 -6.89
CA LYS A 169 -18.83 -13.87 -8.26
C LYS A 169 -18.28 -12.87 -9.28
N LEU A 170 -18.28 -11.58 -8.94
CA LEU A 170 -17.72 -10.52 -9.77
C LEU A 170 -16.18 -10.44 -9.64
N ILE A 171 -15.62 -11.10 -8.63
CA ILE A 171 -14.17 -11.22 -8.44
C ILE A 171 -13.70 -12.52 -9.10
N ASN A 172 -13.00 -12.39 -10.24
CA ASN A 172 -12.35 -13.54 -10.85
C ASN A 172 -11.02 -13.87 -10.13
N LYS A 173 -10.55 -15.11 -10.31
CA LYS A 173 -9.28 -15.59 -9.73
C LYS A 173 -8.08 -14.76 -10.18
N GLN A 174 -8.07 -14.31 -11.44
CA GLN A 174 -6.94 -13.56 -11.99
C GLN A 174 -6.75 -12.22 -11.29
N HIS A 175 -7.82 -11.48 -10.98
CA HIS A 175 -7.74 -10.22 -10.23
C HIS A 175 -7.10 -10.41 -8.85
N LEU A 176 -7.42 -11.51 -8.16
CA LEU A 176 -6.80 -11.84 -6.87
C LEU A 176 -5.31 -12.19 -7.02
N LEU A 177 -4.96 -12.96 -8.07
CA LEU A 177 -3.56 -13.29 -8.37
C LEU A 177 -2.75 -12.04 -8.72
N ASP A 178 -3.33 -11.12 -9.47
CA ASP A 178 -2.70 -9.84 -9.82
C ASP A 178 -2.49 -8.99 -8.57
N ALA A 179 -3.50 -8.88 -7.70
CA ALA A 179 -3.36 -8.18 -6.41
C ALA A 179 -2.24 -8.79 -5.55
N VAL A 180 -2.19 -10.13 -5.45
CA VAL A 180 -1.11 -10.84 -4.74
C VAL A 180 0.25 -10.51 -5.36
N ASN A 181 0.38 -10.63 -6.68
CA ASN A 181 1.64 -10.39 -7.37
C ASN A 181 2.14 -8.95 -7.16
N VAL A 182 1.23 -7.98 -7.29
CA VAL A 182 1.56 -6.56 -7.10
C VAL A 182 2.12 -6.29 -5.72
N PHE A 183 1.34 -6.58 -4.68
CA PHE A 183 1.70 -6.19 -3.32
C PHE A 183 2.86 -7.03 -2.75
N GLN A 184 3.10 -8.22 -3.30
CA GLN A 184 4.15 -9.11 -2.83
C GLN A 184 5.49 -8.96 -3.56
N ASN A 185 5.46 -8.72 -4.88
CA ASN A 185 6.63 -8.82 -5.75
C ASN A 185 6.98 -7.52 -6.46
N CYS A 186 6.03 -6.60 -6.62
CA CYS A 186 6.22 -5.41 -7.45
C CYS A 186 6.18 -4.11 -6.66
N PHE A 187 5.54 -4.05 -5.49
CA PHE A 187 5.40 -2.80 -4.75
C PHE A 187 6.36 -2.70 -3.55
N PRO A 188 7.04 -1.56 -3.33
CA PRO A 188 7.94 -1.37 -2.19
C PRO A 188 7.20 -1.05 -0.87
N ALA A 189 6.05 -1.70 -0.64
CA ALA A 189 5.31 -1.62 0.61
C ALA A 189 5.54 -2.85 1.48
N ARG A 190 5.41 -2.67 2.80
CA ARG A 190 5.60 -3.75 3.79
C ARG A 190 4.31 -3.98 4.57
N PHE A 191 3.46 -4.88 4.07
CA PHE A 191 2.26 -5.31 4.79
C PHE A 191 2.64 -6.16 6.01
N LYS A 192 2.31 -5.67 7.21
CA LYS A 192 2.64 -6.33 8.48
C LYS A 192 1.46 -7.14 9.03
N GLY A 193 0.24 -6.90 8.56
CA GLY A 193 -0.96 -7.67 8.89
C GLY A 193 -2.10 -7.41 7.89
N ILE A 194 -2.90 -8.44 7.64
CA ILE A 194 -4.16 -8.41 6.88
C ILE A 194 -5.21 -9.03 7.80
N HIS A 195 -6.12 -8.21 8.30
CA HIS A 195 -7.13 -8.59 9.29
C HIS A 195 -8.49 -8.65 8.61
N LEU A 196 -9.11 -9.81 8.64
CA LEU A 196 -10.46 -10.02 8.13
C LEU A 196 -11.42 -10.03 9.31
N ILE A 197 -12.42 -9.17 9.24
CA ILE A 197 -13.52 -9.11 10.19
C ILE A 197 -14.85 -9.31 9.49
N ASN A 198 -15.82 -9.85 10.21
CA ASN A 198 -17.16 -10.16 9.73
C ASN A 198 -17.18 -11.04 8.47
N GLN A 199 -16.07 -11.74 8.16
CA GLN A 199 -15.94 -12.49 6.93
C GLN A 199 -16.82 -13.75 6.94
N PRO A 200 -17.69 -13.94 5.95
CA PRO A 200 -18.49 -15.15 5.83
C PRO A 200 -17.62 -16.35 5.42
N TRP A 201 -18.13 -17.57 5.62
CA TRP A 201 -17.37 -18.81 5.43
C TRP A 201 -16.75 -18.93 4.02
N TYR A 202 -17.43 -18.42 2.99
CA TYR A 202 -16.99 -18.52 1.59
C TYR A 202 -15.77 -17.63 1.28
N VAL A 203 -15.50 -16.58 2.07
CA VAL A 203 -14.24 -15.80 1.96
C VAL A 203 -13.03 -16.66 2.32
N ARG A 204 -13.16 -17.55 3.31
CA ARG A 204 -12.08 -18.50 3.66
C ARG A 204 -11.82 -19.49 2.52
N VAL A 205 -12.86 -19.94 1.84
CA VAL A 205 -12.73 -20.81 0.67
C VAL A 205 -11.98 -20.09 -0.45
N MET A 206 -12.39 -18.86 -0.79
CA MET A 206 -11.69 -18.02 -1.77
C MET A 206 -10.22 -17.84 -1.40
N LEU A 207 -9.93 -17.50 -0.14
CA LEU A 207 -8.54 -17.30 0.32
C LEU A 207 -7.71 -18.59 0.25
N THR A 208 -8.33 -19.75 0.49
CA THR A 208 -7.66 -21.05 0.35
C THR A 208 -7.23 -21.31 -1.09
N LEU A 209 -8.02 -20.88 -2.08
CA LEU A 209 -7.68 -21.03 -3.51
C LEU A 209 -6.50 -20.15 -3.95
N ILE A 210 -6.30 -18.99 -3.32
CA ILE A 210 -5.18 -18.09 -3.64
C ILE A 210 -3.95 -18.32 -2.75
N LYS A 211 -4.12 -19.06 -1.64
CA LYS A 211 -3.06 -19.33 -0.67
C LYS A 211 -1.77 -19.87 -1.28
N PRO A 212 -1.78 -20.78 -2.29
CA PRO A 212 -0.56 -21.25 -2.94
C PRO A 212 0.28 -20.15 -3.61
N SER A 213 -0.34 -19.05 -4.02
CA SER A 213 0.35 -17.91 -4.66
C SER A 213 0.94 -16.92 -3.64
N LEU A 214 0.57 -17.02 -2.36
CA LEU A 214 1.11 -16.22 -1.28
C LEU A 214 2.42 -16.81 -0.76
N LYS A 215 3.44 -15.98 -0.57
CA LYS A 215 4.64 -16.34 0.19
C LYS A 215 4.24 -16.69 1.62
N ILE A 216 4.96 -17.63 2.24
CA ILE A 216 4.72 -18.09 3.62
C ILE A 216 4.57 -16.90 4.60
N LYS A 217 5.41 -15.88 4.46
CA LYS A 217 5.35 -14.66 5.28
C LYS A 217 4.04 -13.88 5.14
N ALA A 218 3.45 -13.83 3.94
CA ALA A 218 2.15 -13.19 3.73
C ALA A 218 1.02 -14.06 4.28
N GLN A 219 1.09 -15.38 4.09
CA GLN A 219 0.10 -16.32 4.66
C GLN A 219 0.03 -16.19 6.19
N ASN A 220 1.17 -16.12 6.87
CA ASN A 220 1.26 -15.99 8.33
C ASN A 220 0.81 -14.60 8.84
N ARG A 221 0.45 -13.68 7.95
CA ARG A 221 -0.03 -12.33 8.28
C ARG A 221 -1.51 -12.14 7.98
N ILE A 222 -2.20 -13.20 7.57
CA ILE A 222 -3.65 -13.19 7.37
C ILE A 222 -4.31 -13.67 8.66
N TYR A 223 -5.11 -12.80 9.27
CA TYR A 223 -5.82 -13.08 10.51
C TYR A 223 -7.32 -13.06 10.26
N TYR A 224 -8.02 -14.07 10.78
CA TYR A 224 -9.47 -14.19 10.67
C TYR A 224 -10.08 -13.98 12.05
N HIS A 225 -10.79 -12.88 12.23
CA HIS A 225 -11.40 -12.56 13.52
C HIS A 225 -12.89 -12.92 13.56
N GLY A 226 -13.55 -13.01 12.41
CA GLY A 226 -15.00 -13.22 12.38
C GLY A 226 -15.70 -12.04 13.07
N LYS A 227 -16.59 -12.31 14.02
CA LYS A 227 -17.32 -11.26 14.76
C LYS A 227 -16.61 -10.79 16.04
N ASP A 228 -15.44 -11.36 16.38
CA ASP A 228 -14.73 -11.03 17.61
C ASP A 228 -13.86 -9.77 17.43
N MET A 229 -14.41 -8.60 17.79
CA MET A 229 -13.68 -7.33 17.71
C MET A 229 -12.60 -7.21 18.79
N PHE A 230 -12.73 -7.91 19.93
CA PHE A 230 -11.68 -7.96 20.94
C PHE A 230 -10.44 -8.67 20.40
N ALA A 231 -10.60 -9.70 19.56
CA ALA A 231 -9.50 -10.33 18.86
C ALA A 231 -8.79 -9.36 17.89
N LEU A 232 -9.52 -8.48 17.19
CA LEU A 232 -8.93 -7.42 16.38
C LEU A 232 -8.15 -6.41 17.25
N GLN A 233 -8.72 -5.99 18.38
CA GLN A 233 -8.12 -5.00 19.28
C GLN A 233 -6.77 -5.43 19.89
N LYS A 234 -6.50 -6.75 19.94
CA LYS A 234 -5.16 -7.27 20.31
C LYS A 234 -4.07 -6.88 19.31
N TYR A 235 -4.44 -6.59 18.06
CA TYR A 235 -3.52 -6.21 16.99
C TYR A 235 -3.51 -4.71 16.70
N ILE A 236 -4.64 -4.03 16.85
CA ILE A 236 -4.79 -2.61 16.58
C ILE A 236 -5.52 -1.98 17.76
N LYS A 237 -4.88 -1.04 18.45
CA LYS A 237 -5.52 -0.40 19.60
C LYS A 237 -6.75 0.46 19.21
N PRO A 238 -7.72 0.64 20.12
CA PRO A 238 -8.95 1.40 19.87
C PRO A 238 -8.76 2.78 19.24
N GLU A 239 -7.68 3.50 19.58
CA GLU A 239 -7.44 4.86 19.08
C GLU A 239 -7.22 4.91 17.56
N ALA A 240 -6.79 3.80 16.95
CA ALA A 240 -6.58 3.67 15.51
C ALA A 240 -7.73 2.94 14.79
N LEU A 241 -8.79 2.55 15.52
CA LEU A 241 -9.95 1.82 15.01
C LEU A 241 -11.20 2.72 14.96
N PRO A 242 -12.02 2.62 13.89
CA PRO A 242 -13.33 3.25 13.84
C PRO A 242 -14.25 2.83 14.99
N ILE A 243 -15.13 3.71 15.44
CA ILE A 243 -16.15 3.40 16.46
C ILE A 243 -17.01 2.21 16.04
N GLU A 244 -17.36 2.11 14.76
CA GLU A 244 -18.14 1.02 14.18
C GLU A 244 -17.45 -0.33 14.28
N LEU A 245 -16.11 -0.34 14.45
CA LEU A 245 -15.29 -1.53 14.64
C LEU A 245 -14.83 -1.70 16.09
N GLY A 246 -15.48 -1.00 17.03
CA GLY A 246 -15.20 -1.05 18.46
C GLY A 246 -13.98 -0.24 18.89
N GLY A 247 -13.62 0.83 18.16
CA GLY A 247 -12.56 1.75 18.55
C GLY A 247 -13.07 3.11 19.04
N ASP A 248 -12.17 4.09 19.08
CA ASP A 248 -12.42 5.45 19.58
C ASP A 248 -12.40 6.49 18.45
N MET A 249 -12.00 6.10 17.24
CA MET A 249 -11.78 7.00 16.13
C MET A 249 -13.09 7.24 15.35
N ASN A 250 -13.50 8.49 15.18
CA ASN A 250 -14.50 8.83 14.18
C ASN A 250 -13.92 8.58 12.78
N ILE A 251 -14.68 7.95 11.89
CA ILE A 251 -14.27 7.83 10.49
C ILE A 251 -14.02 9.25 9.95
N PRO A 252 -12.80 9.56 9.47
CA PRO A 252 -12.50 10.87 8.91
C PRO A 252 -13.44 11.17 7.74
N ASP A 253 -13.61 12.46 7.41
CA ASP A 253 -14.36 12.85 6.20
C ASP A 253 -13.88 12.02 5.01
N LYS A 254 -14.80 11.28 4.39
CA LYS A 254 -14.51 10.34 3.31
C LYS A 254 -13.79 10.99 2.14
N SER A 255 -13.89 12.32 2.01
CA SER A 255 -13.20 13.11 0.99
C SER A 255 -11.70 13.32 1.26
N TRP A 256 -11.20 13.14 2.48
CA TRP A 256 -9.84 13.56 2.85
C TRP A 256 -8.76 12.87 2.02
N LEU A 257 -8.85 11.55 1.86
CA LEU A 257 -7.86 10.76 1.14
C LEU A 257 -7.92 11.07 -0.36
N TYR A 258 -9.14 11.23 -0.89
CA TYR A 258 -9.35 11.68 -2.26
C TYR A 258 -8.70 13.05 -2.51
N ASN A 259 -8.93 14.03 -1.64
CA ASN A 259 -8.36 15.37 -1.75
C ASN A 259 -6.83 15.33 -1.66
N ALA A 260 -6.26 14.57 -0.71
CA ALA A 260 -4.82 14.41 -0.58
C ALA A 260 -4.18 13.78 -1.83
N LEU A 261 -4.82 12.77 -2.42
CA LEU A 261 -4.37 12.14 -3.66
C LEU A 261 -4.51 13.07 -4.86
N LEU A 262 -5.59 13.85 -4.94
CA LEU A 262 -5.82 14.82 -6.01
C LEU A 262 -4.78 15.94 -5.97
N GLU A 263 -4.51 16.51 -4.79
CA GLU A 263 -3.44 17.49 -4.62
C GLU A 263 -2.07 16.94 -5.04
N ARG A 264 -1.79 15.68 -4.70
CA ARG A 264 -0.57 14.98 -5.10
C ARG A 264 -0.47 14.83 -6.62
N GLU A 265 -1.57 14.49 -7.29
CA GLU A 265 -1.65 14.40 -8.76
C GLU A 265 -1.35 15.77 -9.40
N LEU A 266 -2.03 16.82 -8.95
CA LEU A 266 -1.87 18.18 -9.45
C LEU A 266 -0.43 18.71 -9.27
N LYS A 267 0.19 18.46 -8.11
CA LYS A 267 1.60 18.83 -7.85
C LYS A 267 2.55 18.14 -8.83
N LYS A 268 2.31 16.86 -9.16
CA LYS A 268 3.12 16.13 -10.15
C LYS A 268 2.97 16.71 -11.56
N GLU A 269 1.77 17.08 -11.96
CA GLU A 269 1.50 17.71 -13.27
C GLU A 269 2.18 19.07 -13.40
N GLN A 270 2.08 19.92 -12.38
CA GLN A 270 2.76 21.22 -12.34
C GLN A 270 4.29 21.07 -12.44
N ASN A 271 4.86 20.08 -11.75
CA ASN A 271 6.30 19.81 -11.80
C ASN A 271 6.74 19.29 -13.18
N ARG A 272 5.92 18.48 -13.86
CA ARG A 272 6.17 18.06 -15.25
C ARG A 272 6.13 19.24 -16.21
N GLY A 273 5.12 20.11 -16.09
CA GLY A 273 5.01 21.33 -16.91
C GLY A 273 6.20 22.27 -16.76
N LYS A 274 6.70 22.44 -15.51
CA LYS A 274 7.92 23.22 -15.24
C LYS A 274 9.18 22.61 -15.87
N LYS A 275 9.35 21.29 -15.80
CA LYS A 275 10.48 20.59 -16.46
C LYS A 275 10.40 20.70 -18.00
N HIS A 276 9.21 20.56 -18.57
CA HIS A 276 9.03 20.69 -20.02
C HIS A 276 9.38 22.10 -20.49
N ARG A 277 8.90 23.15 -19.81
CA ARG A 277 9.23 24.56 -20.14
C ARG A 277 10.73 24.88 -20.04
N LYS A 278 11.47 24.27 -19.12
CA LYS A 278 12.94 24.44 -19.03
C LYS A 278 13.70 23.78 -20.17
N ASN A 279 13.15 22.72 -20.79
CA ASN A 279 13.79 22.01 -21.90
C ASN A 279 13.58 22.68 -23.27
N PHE A 280 12.70 23.69 -23.36
CA PHE A 280 12.46 24.49 -24.58
C PHE A 280 12.95 25.94 -24.45
N ALA A 281 13.74 26.26 -23.42
CA ALA A 281 14.26 27.60 -23.16
C ALA A 281 15.74 27.78 -23.55
N TYR A 282 16.26 26.93 -24.45
CA TYR A 282 17.59 27.03 -25.05
C TYR A 282 17.48 27.00 -26.57
#